data_AF-A0A0C9RTD0-F1
#
_entry.id   AF-A0A0C9RTD0-F1
#
_cell.length_a   1.000
_cell.length_b   1.000
_cell.length_c   1.000
_cell.angle_alpha   90.00
_cell.angle_beta   90.00
_cell.angle_gamma   90.00
#
_symmetry.space_group_name_H-M   'P 1'
#
loop_
_entity.id
_entity.type
_entity.pdbx_description
1 polymer ?
#
loop_
_entity_poly.entity_id
_entity_poly.type
_entity_poly.pdbx_seq_one_letter_code
_entity_poly.pdbx_strand_id
1 'polypeptide(L)'
;SSPSNYCRATAMDVFHATLQHCLATNNSHAGWVKVLADFCYAQGHHSAALKHYLAALLMSTDYFTQPPPRSLADDLMYKKMSHCCSKLQCHTQAALFCQLMEEPDYNAAFKALNERQCQDSCDSLYEHVFDITLLEFLVNLHTRRGELESRQKALQCIGLLELNASNNEEIQREAANVRRGDFLRVMA
;
A
#
# COMPACT_ATOMS: atom_id res chain seq x y z
N SER A 1 -12.84 3.28 -37.84
CA SER A 1 -11.84 4.37 -37.67
C SER A 1 -10.50 3.73 -37.38
N SER A 2 -9.52 3.85 -38.27
CA SER A 2 -8.23 3.16 -38.12
C SER A 2 -7.44 3.73 -36.91
N PRO A 3 -6.89 2.90 -36.01
CA PRO A 3 -6.11 3.36 -34.85
C PRO A 3 -4.75 4.00 -35.19
N SER A 4 -4.40 4.06 -36.48
CA SER A 4 -3.03 4.31 -36.98
C SER A 4 -2.60 5.79 -37.03
N ASN A 5 -3.50 6.74 -36.76
CA ASN A 5 -3.19 8.18 -36.91
C ASN A 5 -2.97 8.92 -35.58
N TYR A 6 -3.05 8.23 -34.43
CA TYR A 6 -2.82 8.86 -33.13
C TYR A 6 -1.35 8.75 -32.73
N CYS A 7 -0.66 9.90 -32.67
CA CYS A 7 0.67 9.96 -32.07
C CYS A 7 0.54 9.80 -30.55
N ARG A 8 0.92 8.62 -30.04
CA ARG A 8 0.85 8.29 -28.61
C ARG A 8 1.62 9.30 -27.74
N ALA A 9 2.77 9.76 -28.21
CA ALA A 9 3.58 10.75 -27.51
C ALA A 9 2.82 12.07 -27.32
N THR A 10 2.27 12.62 -28.41
CA THR A 10 1.49 13.86 -28.36
C THR A 10 0.25 13.73 -27.46
N ALA A 11 -0.43 12.57 -27.48
CA ALA A 11 -1.56 12.33 -26.61
C ALA A 11 -1.16 12.32 -25.11
N MET A 12 -0.01 11.74 -24.77
CA MET A 12 0.52 11.74 -23.41
C MET A 12 0.91 13.14 -22.94
N ASP A 13 1.55 13.94 -23.80
CA ASP A 13 1.98 15.31 -23.48
C ASP A 13 0.77 16.22 -23.21
N VAL A 14 -0.23 16.16 -24.10
CA VAL A 14 -1.48 16.94 -23.93
C VAL A 14 -2.23 16.50 -22.68
N PHE A 15 -2.31 15.19 -22.42
CA PHE A 15 -2.93 14.69 -21.20
C PHE A 15 -2.22 15.19 -19.94
N HIS A 16 -0.89 15.11 -19.92
CA HIS A 16 -0.10 15.56 -18.78
C HIS A 16 -0.25 17.07 -18.53
N ALA A 17 -0.15 17.89 -19.58
CA ALA A 17 -0.34 19.34 -19.48
C ALA A 17 -1.75 19.71 -19.00
N THR A 18 -2.77 19.02 -19.49
CA THR A 18 -4.16 19.22 -19.06
C THR A 18 -4.33 18.85 -17.59
N LEU A 19 -3.78 17.72 -17.16
CA LEU A 19 -3.85 17.26 -15.78
C LEU A 19 -3.13 18.21 -14.82
N GLN A 20 -1.95 18.72 -15.21
CA GLN A 20 -1.23 19.73 -14.46
C GLN A 20 -2.06 21.02 -14.32
N HIS A 21 -2.73 21.45 -15.38
CA HIS A 21 -3.62 22.61 -15.32
C HIS A 21 -4.82 22.39 -14.39
N CYS A 22 -5.44 21.21 -14.42
CA CYS A 22 -6.51 20.82 -13.50
C CYS A 22 -6.05 20.85 -12.03
N LEU A 23 -4.84 20.35 -11.75
CA LEU A 23 -4.27 20.36 -10.40
C LEU A 23 -3.87 21.77 -9.94
N ALA A 24 -3.42 22.64 -10.86
CA ALA A 24 -3.13 24.04 -10.55
C ALA A 24 -4.40 24.84 -10.22
N THR A 25 -5.53 24.50 -10.85
CA THR A 25 -6.82 25.17 -10.65
C THR A 25 -7.62 24.59 -9.48
N ASN A 26 -7.49 23.29 -9.20
CA ASN A 26 -8.12 22.61 -8.06
C ASN A 26 -7.17 21.61 -7.42
N ASN A 27 -6.27 22.12 -6.57
CA ASN A 27 -5.22 21.34 -5.93
C ASN A 27 -5.72 20.37 -4.84
N SER A 28 -6.99 20.48 -4.42
CA SER A 28 -7.57 19.72 -3.32
C SER A 28 -8.39 18.51 -3.77
N HIS A 29 -8.48 18.24 -5.07
CA HIS A 29 -9.29 17.15 -5.58
C HIS A 29 -8.50 15.82 -5.64
N ALA A 30 -8.68 14.98 -4.61
CA ALA A 30 -7.98 13.69 -4.47
C ALA A 30 -8.09 12.78 -5.71
N GLY A 31 -9.22 12.81 -6.43
CA GLY A 31 -9.38 12.05 -7.68
C GLY A 31 -8.41 12.46 -8.79
N TRP A 32 -8.06 13.74 -8.91
CA TRP A 32 -7.10 14.20 -9.93
C TRP A 32 -5.67 13.78 -9.55
N VAL A 33 -5.36 13.82 -8.26
CA VAL A 33 -4.07 13.35 -7.74
C VAL A 33 -3.92 11.84 -7.95
N LYS A 34 -4.99 11.05 -7.75
CA LYS A 34 -5.00 9.62 -8.09
C LYS A 34 -4.76 9.39 -9.59
N VAL A 35 -5.39 10.17 -10.47
CA VAL A 35 -5.15 10.08 -11.92
C VAL A 35 -3.68 10.40 -12.26
N LEU A 36 -3.06 11.37 -11.58
CA LEU A 36 -1.63 11.65 -11.73
C LEU A 36 -0.78 10.48 -11.27
N ALA A 37 -1.14 9.83 -10.15
CA ALA A 37 -0.47 8.62 -9.68
C ALA A 37 -0.57 7.48 -10.70
N ASP A 38 -1.77 7.24 -11.26
CA ASP A 38 -2.02 6.25 -12.31
C ASP A 38 -1.18 6.54 -13.57
N PHE A 39 -1.03 7.82 -13.93
CA PHE A 39 -0.19 8.25 -15.06
C PHE A 39 1.30 8.02 -14.80
N CYS A 40 1.81 8.38 -13.61
CA CYS A 40 3.19 8.09 -13.21
C CYS A 40 3.46 6.58 -13.18
N TYR A 41 2.51 5.79 -12.67
CA TYR A 41 2.59 4.34 -12.65
C TYR A 41 2.72 3.75 -14.06
N ALA A 42 1.87 4.21 -14.99
CA ALA A 42 1.90 3.75 -16.39
C ALA A 42 3.21 4.08 -17.11
N GLN A 43 3.92 5.12 -16.68
CA GLN A 43 5.25 5.47 -17.18
C GLN A 43 6.41 4.74 -16.49
N GLY A 44 6.15 3.93 -15.46
CA GLY A 44 7.19 3.25 -14.68
C GLY A 44 7.85 4.15 -13.62
N HIS A 45 7.33 5.35 -13.37
CA HIS A 45 7.80 6.25 -12.31
C HIS A 45 7.23 5.82 -10.95
N HIS A 46 7.65 4.66 -10.44
CA HIS A 46 7.06 4.00 -9.28
C HIS A 46 7.13 4.83 -7.98
N SER A 47 8.24 5.50 -7.70
CA SER A 47 8.36 6.37 -6.51
C SER A 47 7.39 7.56 -6.56
N ALA A 48 7.30 8.23 -7.72
CA ALA A 48 6.37 9.34 -7.90
C ALA A 48 4.91 8.85 -7.82
N ALA A 49 4.59 7.71 -8.44
CA ALA A 49 3.26 7.11 -8.37
C ALA A 49 2.86 6.82 -6.92
N LEU A 50 3.72 6.17 -6.14
CA LEU A 50 3.46 5.87 -4.74
C LEU A 50 3.20 7.13 -3.92
N LYS A 51 4.04 8.17 -4.09
CA LYS A 51 3.86 9.48 -3.44
C LYS A 51 2.51 10.11 -3.76
N HIS A 52 2.09 10.08 -5.03
CA HIS A 52 0.81 10.67 -5.43
C HIS A 52 -0.38 9.84 -4.93
N TYR A 53 -0.30 8.51 -4.89
CA TYR A 53 -1.33 7.67 -4.26
C TYR A 53 -1.52 8.00 -2.78
N LEU A 54 -0.42 8.11 -2.03
CA LEU A 54 -0.46 8.48 -0.60
C LEU A 54 -1.02 9.89 -0.38
N ALA A 55 -0.64 10.85 -1.22
CA ALA A 55 -1.22 12.20 -1.18
C ALA A 55 -2.74 12.18 -1.43
N ALA A 56 -3.21 11.41 -2.41
CA ALA A 56 -4.65 11.26 -2.66
C ALA A 56 -5.39 10.67 -1.45
N LEU A 57 -4.82 9.65 -0.80
CA LEU A 57 -5.40 9.07 0.42
C LEU A 57 -5.43 10.10 1.56
N LEU A 58 -4.32 10.80 1.80
CA LEU A 58 -4.19 11.81 2.85
C LEU A 58 -5.27 12.90 2.74
N MET A 59 -5.51 13.38 1.51
CA MET A 59 -6.52 14.41 1.21
C MET A 59 -7.97 13.94 1.47
N SER A 60 -8.20 12.63 1.51
CA SER A 60 -9.54 12.03 1.64
C SER A 60 -9.85 11.46 3.02
N THR A 61 -8.88 11.42 3.93
CA THR A 61 -8.95 10.64 5.19
C THR A 61 -8.70 11.44 6.46
N ASP A 62 -8.57 12.77 6.35
CA ASP A 62 -8.17 13.65 7.47
C ASP A 62 -6.94 13.09 8.22
N TYR A 63 -5.81 13.04 7.52
CA TYR A 63 -4.54 12.51 8.05
C TYR A 63 -4.59 11.01 8.45
N PHE A 64 -5.31 10.20 7.66
CA PHE A 64 -5.49 8.76 7.90
C PHE A 64 -6.14 8.42 9.25
N THR A 65 -6.92 9.36 9.81
CA THR A 65 -7.73 9.10 11.01
C THR A 65 -9.02 8.36 10.65
N GLN A 66 -9.47 8.48 9.41
CA GLN A 66 -10.63 7.77 8.88
C GLN A 66 -10.22 6.82 7.75
N PRO A 67 -10.97 5.71 7.55
CA PRO A 67 -10.72 4.83 6.42
C PRO A 67 -10.97 5.58 5.09
N PRO A 68 -10.14 5.36 4.06
CA PRO A 68 -10.32 6.02 2.78
C PRO A 68 -11.63 5.58 2.11
N PRO A 69 -12.33 6.50 1.41
CA PRO A 69 -13.52 6.14 0.64
C PRO A 69 -13.18 5.07 -0.40
N ARG A 70 -13.97 3.98 -0.45
CA ARG A 70 -13.78 2.89 -1.41
C ARG A 70 -13.87 3.35 -2.88
N SER A 71 -14.57 4.44 -3.15
CA SER A 71 -14.63 5.06 -4.49
C SER A 71 -13.30 5.65 -4.95
N LEU A 72 -12.39 5.94 -4.01
CA LEU A 72 -11.05 6.45 -4.27
C LEU A 72 -10.00 5.34 -4.13
N ALA A 73 -10.04 4.59 -3.03
CA ALA A 73 -9.06 3.58 -2.66
C ALA A 73 -9.65 2.18 -2.82
N ASP A 74 -9.54 1.64 -4.04
CA ASP A 74 -9.94 0.27 -4.38
C ASP A 74 -8.75 -0.70 -4.32
N ASP A 75 -9.05 -2.01 -4.41
CA ASP A 75 -8.02 -3.05 -4.42
C ASP A 75 -7.02 -2.86 -5.57
N LEU A 76 -7.47 -2.29 -6.70
CA LEU A 76 -6.59 -1.99 -7.83
C LEU A 76 -5.54 -0.93 -7.46
N MET A 77 -5.92 0.11 -6.74
CA MET A 77 -5.00 1.13 -6.23
C MET A 77 -3.98 0.51 -5.28
N TYR A 78 -4.41 -0.27 -4.28
CA TYR A 78 -3.49 -0.94 -3.36
C TYR A 78 -2.56 -1.94 -4.07
N LYS A 79 -3.06 -2.65 -5.10
CA LYS A 79 -2.24 -3.54 -5.92
C LYS A 79 -1.15 -2.80 -6.68
N LYS A 80 -1.45 -1.60 -7.20
CA LYS A 80 -0.46 -0.74 -7.84
C LYS A 80 0.54 -0.17 -6.82
N MET A 81 0.09 0.19 -5.62
CA MET A 81 0.98 0.65 -4.54
C MET A 81 1.94 -0.46 -4.07
N SER A 82 1.42 -1.67 -3.86
CA SER A 82 2.21 -2.87 -3.58
C SER A 82 3.25 -3.11 -4.68
N HIS A 83 2.84 -3.05 -5.96
CA HIS A 83 3.74 -3.21 -7.08
C HIS A 83 4.84 -2.13 -7.13
N CYS A 84 4.50 -0.86 -6.86
CA CYS A 84 5.50 0.21 -6.75
C CYS A 84 6.54 -0.11 -5.67
N CYS A 85 6.10 -0.57 -4.50
CA CYS A 85 7.00 -0.94 -3.40
C CYS A 85 7.95 -2.08 -3.81
N SER A 86 7.43 -3.14 -4.44
CA SER A 86 8.28 -4.23 -4.96
C SER A 86 9.32 -3.75 -5.98
N LYS A 87 8.95 -2.80 -6.86
CA LYS A 87 9.87 -2.21 -7.85
C LYS A 87 10.96 -1.35 -7.22
N LEU A 88 10.67 -0.79 -6.04
CA LEU A 88 11.60 0.00 -5.23
C LEU A 88 12.38 -0.87 -4.22
N GLN A 89 12.24 -2.20 -4.26
CA GLN A 89 12.86 -3.13 -3.31
C GLN A 89 12.37 -2.95 -1.86
N CYS A 90 11.18 -2.39 -1.65
CA CYS A 90 10.51 -2.28 -0.36
C CYS A 90 9.46 -3.39 -0.20
N HIS A 91 9.90 -4.63 -0.01
CA HIS A 91 9.05 -5.81 -0.06
C HIS A 91 8.15 -6.01 1.16
N THR A 92 8.56 -5.53 2.33
CA THR A 92 7.70 -5.54 3.52
C THR A 92 6.54 -4.58 3.32
N GLN A 93 6.83 -3.36 2.87
CA GLN A 93 5.79 -2.37 2.52
C GLN A 93 4.85 -2.93 1.45
N ALA A 94 5.39 -3.63 0.44
CA ALA A 94 4.58 -4.27 -0.60
C ALA A 94 3.59 -5.30 -0.03
N ALA A 95 4.03 -6.14 0.92
CA ALA A 95 3.18 -7.12 1.58
C ALA A 95 2.14 -6.47 2.48
N LEU A 96 2.50 -5.38 3.18
CA LEU A 96 1.55 -4.63 4.01
C LEU A 96 0.46 -3.97 3.17
N PHE A 97 0.73 -3.53 1.94
CA PHE A 97 -0.34 -3.08 1.05
C PHE A 97 -1.33 -4.20 0.64
N CYS A 98 -0.92 -5.46 0.66
CA CYS A 98 -1.82 -6.58 0.33
C CYS A 98 -2.91 -6.79 1.39
N GLN A 99 -2.63 -6.57 2.69
CA GLN A 99 -3.67 -6.66 3.75
C GLN A 99 -4.67 -5.49 3.71
N LEU A 100 -4.39 -4.41 2.96
CA LEU A 100 -5.32 -3.25 2.85
C LEU A 100 -6.49 -3.51 1.89
N MET A 101 -6.44 -4.59 1.11
CA MET A 101 -7.48 -5.00 0.16
C MET A 101 -8.69 -5.60 0.88
N GLU A 102 -9.85 -5.63 0.23
CA GLU A 102 -11.04 -6.31 0.78
C GLU A 102 -10.78 -7.82 0.98
N GLU A 103 -10.14 -8.44 -0.01
CA GLU A 103 -9.56 -9.78 0.11
C GLU A 103 -8.04 -9.67 0.03
N PRO A 104 -7.31 -9.97 1.11
CA PRO A 104 -5.85 -9.88 1.09
C PRO A 104 -5.20 -10.75 0.02
N ASP A 105 -4.33 -10.17 -0.82
CA ASP A 105 -3.57 -10.91 -1.83
C ASP A 105 -2.36 -11.61 -1.19
N TYR A 106 -2.62 -12.74 -0.52
CA TYR A 106 -1.59 -13.54 0.16
C TYR A 106 -0.51 -14.05 -0.78
N ASN A 107 -0.84 -14.36 -2.03
CA ASN A 107 0.13 -14.83 -3.01
C ASN A 107 1.19 -13.76 -3.29
N ALA A 108 0.76 -12.51 -3.53
CA ALA A 108 1.67 -11.39 -3.71
C ALA A 108 2.43 -11.08 -2.42
N ALA A 109 1.76 -11.07 -1.27
CA ALA A 109 2.36 -10.76 0.03
C ALA A 109 3.46 -11.76 0.40
N PHE A 110 3.18 -13.07 0.35
CA PHE A 110 4.16 -14.11 0.68
C PHE A 110 5.33 -14.13 -0.29
N LYS A 111 5.09 -13.82 -1.57
CA LYS A 111 6.17 -13.68 -2.54
C LYS A 111 7.09 -12.52 -2.18
N ALA A 112 6.53 -11.36 -1.86
CA ALA A 112 7.30 -10.18 -1.46
C ALA A 112 8.10 -10.45 -0.17
N LEU A 113 7.47 -10.99 0.88
CA LEU A 113 8.13 -11.31 2.15
C LEU A 113 9.25 -12.37 2.01
N ASN A 114 9.18 -13.24 0.99
CA ASN A 114 10.24 -14.21 0.72
C ASN A 114 11.51 -13.60 0.12
N GLU A 115 11.48 -12.35 -0.33
CA GLU A 115 12.68 -11.66 -0.79
C GLU A 115 13.68 -11.51 0.38
N ARG A 116 14.98 -11.61 0.08
CA ARG A 116 16.04 -11.50 1.10
C ARG A 116 16.64 -10.11 1.19
N GLN A 117 16.59 -9.37 0.09
CA GLN A 117 17.12 -8.02 0.01
C GLN A 117 15.96 -7.06 0.06
N CYS A 118 15.91 -6.26 1.11
CA CYS A 118 14.89 -5.24 1.29
C CYS A 118 15.56 -3.89 1.58
N GLN A 119 14.99 -2.82 1.04
CA GLN A 119 15.40 -1.44 1.30
C GLN A 119 14.43 -0.72 2.25
N ASP A 120 13.47 -1.44 2.83
CA ASP A 120 12.58 -0.91 3.87
C ASP A 120 13.01 -1.36 5.28
N SER A 121 12.30 -0.86 6.29
CA SER A 121 12.61 -1.11 7.71
C SER A 121 12.28 -2.53 8.19
N CYS A 122 11.94 -3.46 7.28
CA CYS A 122 11.71 -4.89 7.54
C CYS A 122 10.85 -5.16 8.78
N ASP A 123 11.44 -5.77 9.81
CA ASP A 123 10.73 -6.21 11.01
C ASP A 123 10.24 -5.07 11.91
N SER A 124 10.69 -3.84 11.69
CA SER A 124 10.12 -2.67 12.37
C SER A 124 8.71 -2.35 11.87
N LEU A 125 8.30 -2.88 10.71
CA LEU A 125 6.96 -2.65 10.17
C LEU A 125 5.92 -3.66 10.70
N TYR A 126 6.32 -4.67 11.47
CA TYR A 126 5.39 -5.72 11.94
C TYR A 126 4.33 -5.21 12.92
N GLU A 127 4.58 -4.10 13.60
CA GLU A 127 3.59 -3.41 14.43
C GLU A 127 2.38 -2.91 13.62
N HIS A 128 2.51 -2.77 12.30
CA HIS A 128 1.46 -2.34 11.39
C HIS A 128 0.70 -3.50 10.72
N VAL A 129 1.10 -4.75 10.99
CA VAL A 129 0.39 -5.92 10.48
C VAL A 129 -0.81 -6.19 11.38
N PHE A 130 -2.00 -6.24 10.80
CA PHE A 130 -3.24 -6.61 11.49
C PHE A 130 -3.79 -7.95 11.01
N ASP A 131 -3.24 -8.50 9.93
CA ASP A 131 -3.59 -9.82 9.41
C ASP A 131 -2.79 -10.94 10.12
N ILE A 132 -3.49 -11.83 10.81
CA ILE A 132 -2.87 -12.95 11.56
C ILE A 132 -2.17 -13.93 10.61
N THR A 133 -2.71 -14.20 9.43
CA THR A 133 -2.11 -15.12 8.46
C THR A 133 -0.74 -14.61 8.00
N LEU A 134 -0.61 -13.29 7.78
CA LEU A 134 0.68 -12.67 7.46
C LEU A 134 1.68 -12.81 8.61
N LEU A 135 1.24 -12.60 9.86
CA LEU A 135 2.12 -12.76 11.04
C LEU A 135 2.57 -14.22 11.22
N GLU A 136 1.67 -15.19 11.07
CA GLU A 136 2.01 -16.62 11.11
C GLU A 136 3.02 -17.00 10.03
N PHE A 137 2.82 -16.48 8.82
CA PHE A 137 3.77 -16.67 7.73
C PHE A 137 5.15 -16.09 8.06
N LEU A 138 5.22 -14.88 8.64
CA LEU A 138 6.46 -14.25 9.08
C LEU A 138 7.18 -15.08 10.16
N VAL A 139 6.45 -15.58 11.16
CA VAL A 139 7.01 -16.47 12.19
C VAL A 139 7.62 -17.72 11.56
N ASN A 140 6.92 -18.36 10.64
CA ASN A 140 7.42 -19.55 9.94
C ASN A 140 8.63 -19.22 9.03
N LEU A 141 8.59 -18.08 8.34
CA LEU A 141 9.68 -17.60 7.50
C LEU A 141 10.97 -17.41 8.31
N HIS A 142 10.90 -16.63 9.39
CA HIS A 142 12.05 -16.36 10.26
C HIS A 142 12.55 -17.62 10.97
N THR A 143 11.65 -18.53 11.36
CA THR A 143 12.03 -19.82 11.93
C THR A 143 12.87 -20.63 10.96
N ARG A 144 12.45 -20.72 9.68
CA ARG A 144 13.21 -21.44 8.64
C ARG A 144 14.54 -20.77 8.30
N ARG A 145 14.64 -19.44 8.47
CA ARG A 145 15.87 -18.67 8.21
C ARG A 145 16.82 -18.59 9.42
N GLY A 146 16.38 -18.99 10.61
CA GLY A 146 17.15 -18.86 11.85
C GLY A 146 17.19 -17.42 12.41
N GLU A 147 16.26 -16.55 11.99
CA GLU A 147 16.20 -15.13 12.35
C GLU A 147 15.43 -14.96 13.67
N LEU A 148 16.09 -15.25 14.80
CA LEU A 148 15.45 -15.34 16.11
C LEU A 148 14.79 -14.02 16.59
N GLU A 149 15.42 -12.88 16.35
CA GLU A 149 14.91 -11.56 16.79
C GLU A 149 13.65 -11.16 16.03
N SER A 150 13.68 -11.24 14.69
CA SER A 150 12.53 -10.91 13.85
C SER A 150 11.37 -11.90 14.07
N ARG A 151 11.67 -13.18 14.32
CA ARG A 151 10.67 -14.16 14.78
C ARG A 151 10.02 -13.71 16.09
N GLN A 152 10.81 -13.26 17.06
CA GLN A 152 10.29 -12.82 18.36
C GLN A 152 9.40 -11.58 18.23
N LYS A 153 9.76 -10.63 17.36
CA LYS A 153 8.92 -9.46 17.05
C LYS A 153 7.56 -9.88 16.46
N ALA A 154 7.56 -10.78 15.48
CA ALA A 154 6.31 -11.29 14.89
C ALA A 154 5.44 -12.03 15.93
N LEU A 155 6.05 -12.85 16.81
CA LEU A 155 5.34 -13.52 17.90
C LEU A 155 4.76 -12.53 18.92
N GLN A 156 5.47 -11.45 19.23
CA GLN A 156 4.96 -10.39 20.10
C GLN A 156 3.72 -9.73 19.49
N CYS A 157 3.72 -9.47 18.18
CA CYS A 157 2.54 -8.94 17.48
C CYS A 157 1.34 -9.89 17.56
N ILE A 158 1.53 -11.20 17.31
CA ILE A 158 0.46 -12.21 17.43
C ILE A 158 -0.12 -12.23 18.86
N GLY A 159 0.72 -12.02 19.88
CA GLY A 159 0.31 -12.00 21.27
C GLY A 159 -0.49 -10.77 21.71
N LEU A 160 -0.67 -9.76 20.84
CA LEU A 160 -1.42 -8.55 21.18
C LEU A 160 -2.92 -8.85 21.26
N LEU A 161 -3.52 -8.42 22.37
CA LEU A 161 -4.93 -8.70 22.68
C LEU A 161 -5.90 -8.18 21.61
N GLU A 162 -5.59 -7.05 20.99
CA GLU A 162 -6.41 -6.43 19.94
C GLU A 162 -6.46 -7.26 18.65
N LEU A 163 -5.44 -8.08 18.38
CA LEU A 163 -5.38 -8.96 17.21
C LEU A 163 -5.96 -10.35 17.48
N ASN A 164 -6.50 -10.60 18.67
CA ASN A 164 -7.03 -11.91 19.00
C ASN A 164 -8.20 -12.28 18.06
N ALA A 165 -8.08 -13.40 17.36
CA ALA A 165 -9.10 -13.91 16.44
C ALA A 165 -10.46 -14.19 17.11
N SER A 166 -10.48 -14.32 18.45
CA SER A 166 -11.71 -14.47 19.24
C SER A 166 -12.40 -13.15 19.61
N ASN A 167 -11.77 -12.00 19.30
CA ASN A 167 -12.43 -10.70 19.47
C ASN A 167 -13.65 -10.59 18.56
N ASN A 168 -14.58 -9.72 18.93
CA ASN A 168 -15.70 -9.39 18.05
C ASN A 168 -15.20 -8.62 16.79
N GLU A 169 -16.03 -8.61 15.76
CA GLU A 169 -15.70 -7.94 14.49
C GLU A 169 -15.44 -6.44 14.65
N GLU A 170 -16.06 -5.79 15.64
CA GLU A 170 -15.89 -4.36 15.91
C GLU A 170 -14.48 -4.05 16.40
N ILE A 171 -13.97 -4.81 17.38
CA ILE A 171 -12.61 -4.66 17.90
C ILE A 171 -11.59 -5.01 16.81
N GLN A 172 -11.81 -6.08 16.05
CA GLN A 172 -10.91 -6.46 14.95
C GLN A 172 -10.85 -5.36 13.88
N ARG A 173 -12.01 -4.78 13.53
CA ARG A 173 -12.09 -3.68 12.56
C ARG A 173 -11.40 -2.43 13.07
N GLU A 174 -11.57 -2.08 14.34
CA GLU A 174 -10.93 -0.92 14.93
C GLU A 174 -9.41 -1.08 15.01
N ALA A 175 -8.93 -2.23 15.47
CA ALA A 175 -7.50 -2.55 15.49
C ALA A 175 -6.88 -2.47 14.08
N ALA A 176 -7.56 -3.02 13.07
CA ALA A 176 -7.13 -2.94 11.68
C ALA A 176 -7.14 -1.49 11.15
N ASN A 177 -8.14 -0.68 11.50
CA ASN A 177 -8.22 0.73 11.10
C ASN A 177 -7.09 1.57 11.69
N VAL A 178 -6.80 1.41 12.99
CA VAL A 178 -5.71 2.11 13.68
C VAL A 178 -4.36 1.76 13.02
N ARG A 179 -4.05 0.45 12.91
CA ARG A 179 -2.80 -0.03 12.29
C ARG A 179 -2.67 0.38 10.83
N ARG A 180 -3.77 0.36 10.07
CA ARG A 180 -3.81 0.89 8.69
C ARG A 180 -3.45 2.37 8.67
N GLY A 181 -4.04 3.17 9.54
CA GLY A 181 -3.78 4.61 9.63
C GLY A 181 -2.32 4.90 9.97
N ASP A 182 -1.77 4.17 10.95
CA ASP A 182 -0.37 4.29 11.35
C ASP A 182 0.58 3.91 10.21
N PHE A 183 0.32 2.79 9.53
CA PHE A 183 1.10 2.39 8.36
C PHE A 183 1.11 3.47 7.28
N LEU A 184 -0.06 3.99 6.93
CA LEU A 184 -0.17 5.01 5.88
C LEU A 184 0.51 6.33 6.28
N ARG A 185 0.52 6.68 7.57
CA ARG A 185 1.30 7.81 8.10
C ARG A 185 2.81 7.60 7.97
N VAL A 186 3.30 6.38 8.26
CA VAL A 186 4.73 6.04 8.09
C VAL A 186 5.14 6.09 6.62
N MET A 187 4.22 5.80 5.70
CA MET A 187 4.49 5.82 4.27
C MET A 187 4.48 7.23 3.63
N ALA A 188 3.74 8.19 4.21
CA ALA A 188 3.46 9.51 3.62
C ALA A 188 4.56 10.55 3.90
#